data_AF-A0A932KQ96-F1
#
_entry.id   AF-A0A932KQ96-F1
#
_cell.length_a   1.000
_cell.length_b   1.000
_cell.length_c   1.000
_cell.angle_alpha   90.00
_cell.angle_beta   90.00
_cell.angle_gamma   90.00
#
_symmetry.space_group_name_H-M   'P 1'
#
loop_
_entity.id
_entity.type
_entity.pdbx_description
1 polymer ?
#
loop_
_entity_poly.entity_id
_entity_poly.type
_entity_poly.pdbx_seq_one_letter_code
_entity_poly.pdbx_strand_id
1 'polypeptide(L)' 'MQTIKESELIERLHILEKSISTLTSAVEKEVRALDIVKDLEKEIKAIKLFLSQSHPDFKTRFPEIFRKI' A
#
# COMPACT_ATOMS: atom_id res chain seq x y z
N MET A 1 43.84 11.79 -13.90
CA MET A 1 42.42 11.42 -14.06
C MET A 1 42.41 9.93 -14.35
N GLN A 2 42.00 9.07 -13.41
CA GLN A 2 41.93 7.63 -13.68
C GLN A 2 40.79 7.38 -14.66
N THR A 3 41.11 6.83 -15.83
CA THR A 3 40.13 6.43 -16.84
C THR A 3 39.41 5.19 -16.33
N ILE A 4 38.13 5.32 -16.01
CA ILE A 4 37.28 4.19 -15.62
C ILE A 4 37.23 3.22 -16.81
N LYS A 5 37.50 1.95 -16.54
CA LYS A 5 37.45 0.91 -17.58
C LYS A 5 35.99 0.64 -17.97
N GLU A 6 35.76 0.38 -19.25
CA GLU A 6 34.43 0.03 -19.77
C GLU A 6 33.80 -1.15 -19.00
N SER A 7 34.60 -2.16 -18.63
CA SER A 7 34.15 -3.29 -17.82
C SER A 7 33.57 -2.88 -16.46
N GLU A 8 34.13 -1.85 -15.83
CA GLU A 8 33.66 -1.35 -14.53
C GLU A 8 32.36 -0.55 -14.68
N LEU A 9 32.18 0.14 -15.81
CA LEU A 9 30.91 0.80 -16.13
C LEU A 9 29.80 -0.21 -16.38
N ILE A 10 30.10 -1.31 -17.10
CA ILE A 10 29.15 -2.40 -17.36
C ILE A 10 28.71 -3.06 -16.04
N GLU A 11 29.65 -3.35 -15.14
CA GLU A 11 29.33 -3.93 -13.84
C GLU A 11 28.44 -3.00 -13.00
N ARG A 12 28.75 -1.69 -12.98
CA ARG A 12 27.92 -0.69 -12.30
C ARG A 12 26.52 -0.60 -12.89
N LEU A 13 26.39 -0.63 -14.23
CA LEU A 13 25.09 -0.65 -14.91
C LEU A 13 24.29 -1.88 -14.51
N HIS A 14 24.90 -3.05 -14.49
CA HIS A 14 24.23 -4.28 -14.12
C HIS A 14 23.71 -4.25 -12.67
N ILE A 15 24.50 -3.71 -11.74
CA ILE A 15 24.09 -3.51 -10.34
C ILE A 15 22.89 -2.55 -10.25
N LEU A 16 22.92 -1.46 -11.02
CA LEU A 16 21.83 -0.49 -11.06
C LEU A 16 20.54 -1.11 -11.62
N GLU A 17 20.63 -1.86 -12.72
CA GLU A 17 19.49 -2.57 -13.32
C GLU A 17 18.84 -3.53 -12.33
N LYS A 18 19.66 -4.33 -11.62
CA LYS A 18 19.18 -5.24 -10.59
C LYS A 18 18.53 -4.51 -9.42
N SER A 19 19.10 -3.38 -9.02
CA SER A 19 18.56 -2.55 -7.94
C SER A 19 17.21 -1.95 -8.34
N ILE A 20 17.08 -1.44 -9.56
CA ILE A 20 15.82 -0.94 -10.12
C ILE A 20 14.78 -2.05 -10.15
N SER A 21 15.12 -3.23 -10.66
CA SER A 21 14.20 -4.38 -10.71
C SER A 21 13.70 -4.77 -9.31
N THR A 22 14.59 -4.76 -8.32
CA THR A 22 14.26 -5.05 -6.92
C THR A 22 13.31 -4.00 -6.34
N LEU A 23 13.59 -2.71 -6.58
CA LEU A 23 12.76 -1.61 -6.11
C LEU A 23 11.37 -1.63 -6.77
N THR A 24 11.30 -1.88 -8.08
CA THR A 24 10.02 -2.01 -8.80
C THR A 24 9.19 -3.13 -8.19
N SER A 25 9.78 -4.30 -7.95
CA SER A 25 9.07 -5.44 -7.34
C SER A 25 8.55 -5.12 -5.94
N ALA A 26 9.32 -4.38 -5.14
CA ALA A 26 8.90 -3.93 -3.82
C ALA A 26 7.72 -2.95 -3.92
N VAL A 27 7.79 -1.95 -4.81
CA VAL A 27 6.71 -0.98 -5.03
C VAL A 27 5.43 -1.67 -5.46
N GLU A 28 5.49 -2.63 -6.39
CA GLU A 28 4.30 -3.38 -6.82
C GLU A 28 3.65 -4.17 -5.67
N LYS A 29 4.45 -4.71 -4.74
CA LYS A 29 3.93 -5.39 -3.56
C LYS A 29 3.17 -4.40 -2.66
N GLU A 30 3.74 -3.23 -2.41
CA GLU A 30 3.10 -2.20 -1.58
C GLU A 30 1.83 -1.63 -2.23
N VAL A 31 1.81 -1.46 -3.56
CA VAL A 31 0.61 -1.05 -4.30
C VAL A 31 -0.52 -2.07 -4.12
N ARG A 32 -0.22 -3.37 -4.25
CA ARG A 32 -1.21 -4.44 -4.00
C ARG A 32 -1.72 -4.43 -2.56
N ALA A 33 -0.84 -4.22 -1.59
CA ALA A 33 -1.24 -4.11 -0.19
C ALA A 33 -2.15 -2.89 0.05
N LEU A 34 -1.85 -1.75 -0.57
CA LEU A 34 -2.66 -0.54 -0.48
C LEU A 34 -4.06 -0.74 -1.06
N ASP A 35 -4.20 -1.47 -2.16
CA ASP A 35 -5.51 -1.74 -2.76
C ASP A 35 -6.37 -2.64 -1.85
N ILE A 36 -5.76 -3.63 -1.19
CA ILE A 36 -6.46 -4.43 -0.15
C ILE A 36 -6.95 -3.53 0.99
N VAL A 37 -6.11 -2.61 1.47
CA VAL A 37 -6.50 -1.67 2.53
C VAL A 37 -7.68 -0.81 2.10
N LYS A 38 -7.67 -0.28 0.87
CA LYS A 38 -8.79 0.50 0.32
C LYS A 38 -10.07 -0.30 0.23
N ASP A 39 -9.99 -1.59 -0.10
CA ASP A 39 -11.17 -2.45 -0.16
C ASP A 39 -11.72 -2.76 1.23
N LEU A 40 -10.85 -3.04 2.21
CA LEU A 40 -11.23 -3.17 3.61
C LEU A 40 -11.90 -1.90 4.14
N GLU A 41 -11.40 -0.71 3.79
CA GLU A 41 -12.06 0.55 4.15
C GLU A 41 -13.49 0.66 3.60
N LYS A 42 -13.74 0.19 2.38
CA LYS A 42 -15.08 0.17 1.77
C LYS A 42 -15.99 -0.81 2.51
N GLU A 43 -15.50 -2.03 2.76
CA GLU A 43 -16.26 -3.04 3.50
C GLU A 43 -16.62 -2.57 4.90
N ILE A 44 -15.67 -1.97 5.63
CA ILE A 44 -15.92 -1.41 6.95
C ILE A 44 -16.97 -0.29 6.89
N LYS A 45 -16.93 0.59 5.90
CA LYS A 45 -17.96 1.63 5.71
C LYS A 45 -19.34 1.00 5.45
N ALA A 46 -19.41 -0.04 4.64
CA ALA A 46 -20.65 -0.78 4.36
C ALA A 46 -21.21 -1.44 5.64
N ILE A 47 -20.36 -2.09 6.43
CA ILE A 47 -20.74 -2.69 7.72
C ILE A 47 -21.27 -1.63 8.69
N LYS A 48 -20.56 -0.50 8.84
CA LYS A 48 -21.02 0.62 9.69
C LYS A 48 -22.39 1.12 9.25
N LEU A 49 -22.61 1.29 7.94
CA LEU A 49 -23.90 1.71 7.41
C LEU A 49 -24.99 0.69 7.73
N PHE A 50 -24.75 -0.59 7.43
CA PHE A 50 -25.68 -1.67 7.74
C PHE A 50 -26.06 -1.70 9.23
N LEU A 51 -25.07 -1.63 10.13
CA LEU A 51 -25.31 -1.62 11.56
C LEU A 51 -26.15 -0.42 12.02
N SER A 52 -25.90 0.77 11.45
CA SER A 52 -26.69 1.97 11.76
C SER A 52 -28.15 1.87 11.31
N GLN A 53 -28.42 1.10 10.25
CA GLN A 53 -29.77 0.91 9.71
C GLN A 53 -30.51 -0.20 10.44
N SER A 54 -29.84 -1.32 10.73
CA SER A 54 -30.45 -2.47 11.43
C SER A 54 -30.59 -2.25 12.93
N HIS A 55 -29.74 -1.42 13.54
CA HIS A 55 -29.74 -1.13 14.97
C HIS A 55 -29.59 0.40 15.18
N PRO A 56 -30.68 1.17 15.20
CA PRO A 56 -30.64 2.64 15.24
C PRO A 56 -29.82 3.22 16.39
N ASP A 57 -29.83 2.55 17.55
CA ASP A 57 -29.10 3.00 18.74
C ASP A 57 -27.60 2.68 18.72
N PHE A 58 -27.16 1.84 17.77
CA PHE A 58 -25.79 1.34 17.70
C PHE A 58 -24.78 2.48 17.52
N LYS A 59 -25.12 3.51 16.74
CA LYS A 59 -24.27 4.69 16.56
C LYS A 59 -24.07 5.49 17.85
N THR A 60 -25.09 5.55 18.69
CA THR A 60 -25.06 6.26 19.98
C THR A 60 -24.32 5.47 21.03
N ARG A 61 -24.48 4.13 21.02
CA ARG A 61 -23.80 3.23 21.96
C ARG A 61 -22.32 3.02 21.65
N PHE A 62 -21.94 3.09 20.38
CA PHE A 62 -20.58 2.83 19.91
C PHE A 62 -20.06 3.93 18.96
N PRO A 63 -19.97 5.19 19.43
CA PRO A 63 -19.58 6.32 18.58
C PRO A 63 -18.14 6.19 18.06
N GLU A 64 -17.24 5.55 18.80
CA GLU A 64 -15.85 5.27 18.39
C GLU A 64 -15.78 4.41 17.13
N ILE A 65 -16.72 3.48 16.91
CA ILE A 65 -16.77 2.66 15.71
C ILE A 65 -17.12 3.54 14.50
N PHE A 66 -17.92 4.60 14.64
CA PHE A 66 -18.29 5.48 13.52
C PHE A 66 -17.29 6.60 13.21
N ARG A 67 -16.21 6.73 13.99
CA ARG A 67 -15.14 7.68 13.65
C ARG A 67 -14.55 7.34 12.28
N LYS A 68 -14.06 8.37 11.59
CA LYS A 68 -13.32 8.20 10.34
C LYS A 68 -12.13 7.28 10.60
N ILE A 69 -11.96 6.31 9.70
CA ILE A 69 -10.71 5.60 9.49
C ILE A 69 -9.84 6.52 8.64
#